data_AF-A0A7J5DMV0-F1
#
_entry.id   AF-A0A7J5DMV0-F1
#
_cell.length_a   1.000
_cell.length_b   1.000
_cell.length_c   1.000
_cell.angle_alpha   90.00
_cell.angle_beta   90.00
_cell.angle_gamma   90.00
#
_symmetry.space_group_name_H-M   'P 1'
#
loop_
_entity.id
_entity.type
_entity.pdbx_description
1 polymer ?
#
loop_
_entity_poly.entity_id
_entity_poly.type
_entity_poly.pdbx_seq_one_letter_code
_entity_poly.pdbx_strand_id
1 'polypeptide(L)'
;MGRNSLPKDPRIIFRAVLLAGPEPAFCGFSANKSDHSWSLNFDRRIRVFVGVAETASAYWTTRQGLLAPAAPAPIAAAPPQLQPSRTSPFAVSIFLHSEVAAVAAERFENGQYADAVMRAFQAVEHRVQTLIGSAEVGTRLMGTALASETPKLVVTRATGPSLSSEREGFRDLFRGAMLGLRNPRAHGPHDADDPEEAQEMLVFASLLMRRLDLAEAELNAQATQAAGTP
;
A
#
# COMPACT_ATOMS: atom_id res chain seq x y z
N MET A 1 3.46 -46.31 44.72
CA MET A 1 2.51 -45.19 44.53
C MET A 1 3.12 -43.98 45.26
N GLY A 2 3.31 -42.78 44.70
CA GLY A 2 3.03 -42.25 43.37
C GLY A 2 4.11 -41.22 43.00
N ARG A 3 4.40 -41.11 41.71
CA ARG A 3 5.26 -40.05 41.17
C ARG A 3 4.41 -38.79 41.08
N ASN A 4 4.85 -37.70 41.69
CA ASN A 4 4.30 -36.37 41.40
C ASN A 4 4.70 -36.00 39.97
N SER A 5 3.85 -36.36 39.02
CA SER A 5 3.92 -35.83 37.66
C SER A 5 3.58 -34.35 37.70
N LEU A 6 4.53 -33.49 37.33
CA LEU A 6 4.26 -32.11 36.92
C LEU A 6 3.18 -32.13 35.83
N PRO A 7 2.18 -31.25 35.87
CA PRO A 7 1.18 -31.17 34.81
C PRO A 7 1.87 -30.85 33.49
N LYS A 8 1.71 -31.77 32.53
CA LYS A 8 2.13 -31.61 31.15
C LYS A 8 1.30 -30.48 30.53
N ASP A 9 2.00 -29.55 29.87
CA ASP A 9 1.50 -28.57 28.91
C ASP A 9 0.93 -27.26 29.51
N PRO A 10 1.74 -26.18 29.67
CA PRO A 10 1.20 -24.86 29.96
C PRO A 10 0.64 -24.27 28.66
N ARG A 11 -0.55 -24.72 28.25
CA ARG A 11 -1.30 -24.02 27.21
C ARG A 11 -1.73 -22.68 27.79
N ILE A 12 -0.99 -21.63 27.48
CA ILE A 12 -1.40 -20.27 27.81
C ILE A 12 -2.51 -19.89 26.84
N ILE A 13 -3.77 -20.03 27.26
CA ILE A 13 -4.93 -19.62 26.48
C ILE A 13 -5.19 -18.13 26.76
N PHE A 14 -4.98 -17.28 25.77
CA PHE A 14 -5.35 -15.87 25.84
C PHE A 14 -6.79 -15.70 25.30
N ARG A 15 -7.61 -14.91 26.00
CA ARG A 15 -8.94 -14.49 25.51
C ARG A 15 -9.02 -12.96 25.51
N ALA A 16 -9.52 -12.40 24.41
CA ALA A 16 -9.73 -10.97 24.22
C ALA A 16 -11.13 -10.75 23.65
N VAL A 17 -11.78 -9.64 24.02
CA VAL A 17 -13.06 -9.24 23.43
C VAL A 17 -13.08 -7.72 23.25
N LEU A 18 -13.62 -7.24 22.13
CA LEU A 18 -13.86 -5.82 21.89
C LEU A 18 -15.06 -5.38 22.74
N LEU A 19 -15.02 -4.16 23.28
CA LEU A 19 -16.08 -3.63 24.16
C LEU A 19 -17.40 -3.27 23.42
N ALA A 20 -17.52 -3.53 22.10
CA ALA A 20 -18.77 -3.41 21.32
C ALA A 20 -18.73 -4.17 19.96
N GLY A 21 -19.75 -4.99 19.63
CA GLY A 21 -19.98 -5.61 18.30
C GLY A 21 -19.36 -7.01 18.04
N PRO A 22 -19.88 -7.83 17.09
CA PRO A 22 -19.65 -9.27 17.06
C PRO A 22 -18.38 -9.68 16.30
N GLU A 23 -17.57 -10.51 16.98
CA GLU A 23 -16.38 -11.27 16.55
C GLU A 23 -14.98 -10.60 16.63
N PRO A 24 -13.94 -11.36 17.06
CA PRO A 24 -12.60 -10.82 17.31
C PRO A 24 -11.76 -10.69 16.05
N ALA A 25 -11.23 -9.49 15.79
CA ALA A 25 -10.18 -9.27 14.79
C ALA A 25 -8.82 -9.74 15.33
N PHE A 26 -8.41 -10.95 14.95
CA PHE A 26 -7.01 -11.33 14.92
C PHE A 26 -6.39 -10.78 13.63
N CYS A 27 -5.46 -9.84 13.72
CA CYS A 27 -4.69 -9.38 12.56
C CYS A 27 -3.20 -9.45 12.89
N GLY A 28 -2.49 -10.40 12.26
CA GLY A 28 -1.04 -10.51 12.31
C GLY A 28 -0.57 -11.93 12.61
N PHE A 29 -0.07 -12.63 11.58
CA PHE A 29 0.67 -13.86 11.72
C PHE A 29 2.11 -13.62 11.23
N SER A 30 3.08 -13.78 12.11
CA SER A 30 4.49 -13.91 11.74
C SER A 30 5.11 -15.02 12.57
N ALA A 31 5.69 -16.01 11.89
CA ALA A 31 6.36 -17.14 12.52
C ALA A 31 7.82 -17.13 12.08
N ASN A 32 8.74 -16.93 13.03
CA ASN A 32 10.16 -17.09 12.76
C ASN A 32 10.53 -18.58 12.89
N LYS A 33 10.84 -19.21 11.75
CA LYS A 33 11.07 -20.67 11.67
C LYS A 33 12.38 -21.12 12.34
N SER A 34 13.33 -20.22 12.57
CA SER A 34 14.65 -20.59 13.11
C SER A 34 14.69 -20.66 14.64
N ASP A 35 13.87 -19.89 15.34
CA ASP A 35 13.88 -19.79 16.80
C ASP A 35 12.57 -20.24 17.47
N HIS A 36 11.57 -20.65 16.67
CA HIS A 36 10.23 -21.04 17.14
C HIS A 36 9.56 -19.95 18.00
N SER A 37 9.99 -18.70 17.87
CA SER A 37 9.39 -17.57 18.58
C SER A 37 8.10 -17.14 17.88
N TRP A 38 7.12 -16.78 18.70
CA TRP A 38 5.83 -16.27 18.25
C TRP A 38 5.58 -14.93 18.92
N SER A 39 5.03 -13.98 18.16
CA SER A 39 4.57 -12.70 18.68
C SER A 39 3.15 -12.43 18.23
N LEU A 40 2.33 -11.91 19.14
CA LEU A 40 0.94 -11.57 18.90
C LEU A 40 0.76 -10.08 19.16
N ASN A 41 0.42 -9.32 18.12
CA ASN A 41 0.19 -7.88 18.24
C ASN A 41 -1.29 -7.62 18.54
N PHE A 42 -1.56 -7.00 19.69
CA PHE A 42 -2.90 -6.57 20.07
C PHE A 42 -3.09 -5.08 19.77
N ASP A 43 -4.29 -4.70 19.32
CA ASP A 43 -4.73 -3.31 19.34
C ASP A 43 -4.61 -2.76 20.78
N ARG A 44 -4.06 -1.55 20.94
CA ARG A 44 -3.88 -0.88 22.25
C ARG A 44 -5.19 -0.66 23.01
N ARG A 45 -6.34 -0.84 22.36
CA ARG A 45 -7.68 -0.80 22.97
C ARG A 45 -8.08 -2.12 23.66
N ILE A 46 -7.30 -3.19 23.51
CA ILE A 46 -7.56 -4.52 24.07
C ILE A 46 -6.73 -4.69 25.35
N ARG A 47 -7.38 -5.04 26.47
CA ARG A 47 -6.67 -5.49 27.69
C ARG A 47 -6.73 -7.01 27.80
N VAL A 48 -5.57 -7.61 27.98
CA VAL A 48 -5.39 -9.05 28.10
C VAL A 48 -5.38 -9.45 29.57
N PHE A 49 -6.08 -10.54 29.91
CA PHE A 49 -6.08 -11.12 31.26
C PHE A 49 -5.45 -12.51 31.19
N VAL A 50 -4.47 -12.77 32.05
CA VAL A 50 -3.73 -14.03 32.12
C VAL A 50 -4.36 -14.94 33.18
N GLY A 51 -4.55 -16.23 32.89
CA GLY A 51 -4.97 -17.23 33.88
C GLY A 51 -6.49 -17.37 34.11
N VAL A 52 -7.33 -16.91 33.18
CA VAL A 52 -8.79 -17.10 33.29
C VAL A 52 -9.15 -18.52 32.83
N ALA A 53 -9.69 -19.33 33.74
CA ALA A 53 -10.17 -20.68 33.43
C ALA A 53 -11.34 -20.64 32.41
N GLU A 54 -11.49 -21.73 31.65
CA GLU A 54 -12.09 -21.88 30.30
C GLU A 54 -13.51 -21.32 30.01
N THR A 55 -14.18 -20.64 30.96
CA THR A 55 -15.55 -20.12 30.80
C THR A 55 -15.64 -18.60 30.84
N ALA A 56 -16.52 -18.03 30.00
CA ALA A 56 -16.79 -16.58 29.95
C ALA A 56 -17.29 -16.01 31.28
N SER A 57 -17.93 -16.83 32.13
CA SER A 57 -18.40 -16.44 33.46
C SER A 57 -17.25 -16.08 34.41
N ALA A 58 -16.15 -16.87 34.41
CA ALA A 58 -14.99 -16.63 35.26
C ALA A 58 -14.33 -15.27 34.97
N TYR A 59 -14.30 -14.87 33.70
CA TYR A 59 -13.85 -13.54 33.27
C TYR A 59 -14.71 -12.40 33.86
N TRP A 60 -16.05 -12.52 33.81
CA TRP A 60 -16.95 -11.48 34.31
C TRP A 60 -16.86 -11.29 35.82
N THR A 61 -16.66 -12.37 36.58
CA THR A 61 -16.47 -12.32 38.04
C THR A 61 -15.17 -11.61 38.41
N THR A 62 -14.05 -11.93 37.75
CA THR A 62 -12.77 -11.23 37.97
C THR A 62 -12.86 -9.75 37.61
N ARG A 63 -13.60 -9.41 36.55
CA ARG A 63 -13.84 -8.01 36.14
C ARG A 63 -14.62 -7.20 37.18
N GLN A 64 -15.67 -7.78 37.77
CA GLN A 64 -16.47 -7.07 38.78
C GLN A 64 -15.68 -6.83 40.08
N GLY A 65 -14.79 -7.75 40.47
CA GLY A 65 -13.97 -7.59 41.68
C GLY A 65 -12.89 -6.49 41.60
N LEU A 66 -12.49 -6.08 40.39
CA LEU A 66 -11.48 -5.03 40.15
C LEU A 66 -12.07 -3.61 40.07
N LEU A 67 -13.40 -3.47 39.96
CA LEU A 67 -14.10 -2.20 39.97
C LEU A 67 -14.58 -1.93 41.41
N ALA A 68 -13.82 -1.15 42.17
CA ALA A 68 -14.24 -0.70 43.50
C ALA A 68 -15.63 -0.01 43.44
N PRO A 69 -16.46 -0.07 44.50
CA PRO A 69 -17.72 0.68 44.52
C PRO A 69 -17.41 2.18 44.40
N ALA A 70 -18.03 2.83 43.42
CA ALA A 70 -17.78 4.21 43.07
C ALA A 70 -18.00 5.14 44.28
N ALA A 71 -17.01 5.96 44.61
CA ALA A 71 -17.20 7.10 45.49
C ALA A 71 -18.26 8.05 44.89
N PRO A 72 -19.09 8.73 45.70
CA PRO A 72 -20.09 9.65 45.19
C PRO A 72 -19.41 10.80 44.42
N ALA A 73 -19.85 11.03 43.19
CA ALA A 73 -19.24 11.97 42.25
C ALA A 73 -19.32 13.43 42.76
N PRO A 74 -18.28 14.26 42.56
CA PRO A 74 -18.41 15.70 42.73
C PRO A 74 -19.37 16.25 41.66
N ILE A 75 -20.11 17.29 42.04
CA ILE A 75 -21.17 17.91 41.24
C ILE A 75 -20.61 18.35 39.87
N ALA A 76 -21.31 17.90 38.83
CA ALA A 76 -21.10 18.07 37.40
C ALA A 76 -20.30 19.32 36.96
N ALA A 77 -19.01 19.14 36.67
CA ALA A 77 -18.49 19.70 35.43
C ALA A 77 -19.01 18.80 34.32
N ALA A 78 -19.75 19.36 33.36
CA ALA A 78 -20.25 18.61 32.22
C ALA A 78 -19.10 17.79 31.61
N PRO A 79 -19.30 16.49 31.31
CA PRO A 79 -18.25 15.69 30.70
C PRO A 79 -17.73 16.45 29.49
N PRO A 80 -16.40 16.54 29.28
CA PRO A 80 -15.88 17.06 28.02
C PRO A 80 -16.60 16.26 26.95
N GLN A 81 -17.45 16.95 26.19
CA GLN A 81 -18.15 16.33 25.07
C GLN A 81 -17.03 15.78 24.21
N LEU A 82 -16.89 14.46 24.17
CA LEU A 82 -16.04 13.77 23.21
C LEU A 82 -16.60 14.17 21.85
N GLN A 83 -16.08 15.28 21.32
CA GLN A 83 -16.29 15.60 19.92
C GLN A 83 -15.79 14.35 19.19
N PRO A 84 -16.61 13.69 18.36
CA PRO A 84 -16.10 12.62 17.52
C PRO A 84 -14.93 13.25 16.77
N SER A 85 -13.73 12.76 17.04
CA SER A 85 -12.55 13.15 16.28
C SER A 85 -12.93 12.87 14.84
N ARG A 86 -13.14 13.95 14.06
CA ARG A 86 -13.38 13.85 12.62
C ARG A 86 -12.06 13.45 11.97
N THR A 87 -11.58 12.26 12.30
CA THR A 87 -10.73 11.52 11.38
C THR A 87 -11.70 11.09 10.30
N SER A 88 -11.70 11.82 9.20
CA SER A 88 -12.11 11.24 7.93
C SER A 88 -10.86 10.53 7.43
N PRO A 89 -10.69 9.21 7.63
CA PRO A 89 -9.71 8.47 6.85
C PRO A 89 -10.29 8.40 5.43
N PHE A 90 -10.08 9.45 4.64
CA PHE A 90 -10.44 9.44 3.24
C PHE A 90 -9.52 8.43 2.54
N ALA A 91 -10.07 7.26 2.22
CA ALA A 91 -9.37 6.19 1.54
C ALA A 91 -9.86 6.09 0.09
N VAL A 92 -8.91 5.91 -0.84
CA VAL A 92 -9.18 5.76 -2.27
C VAL A 92 -8.77 4.35 -2.68
N SER A 93 -9.73 3.58 -3.20
CA SER A 93 -9.46 2.26 -3.79
C SER A 93 -9.53 2.37 -5.30
N ILE A 94 -8.44 1.99 -5.98
CA ILE A 94 -8.32 2.04 -7.44
C ILE A 94 -7.66 0.77 -7.97
N PHE A 95 -8.11 0.32 -9.13
CA PHE A 95 -7.45 -0.77 -9.85
C PHE A 95 -6.19 -0.28 -10.55
N LEU A 96 -5.10 -1.03 -10.40
CA LEU A 96 -3.85 -0.77 -11.12
C LEU A 96 -4.05 -0.95 -12.63
N HIS A 97 -3.18 -0.33 -13.42
CA HIS A 97 -3.15 -0.56 -14.86
C HIS A 97 -2.80 -2.03 -15.14
N SER A 98 -3.42 -2.64 -16.16
CA SER A 98 -3.30 -4.09 -16.43
C SER A 98 -1.84 -4.54 -16.58
N GLU A 99 -1.02 -3.81 -17.33
CA GLU A 99 0.41 -4.11 -17.48
C GLU A 99 1.20 -4.00 -16.17
N VAL A 100 0.84 -3.05 -15.29
CA VAL A 100 1.49 -2.91 -13.98
C VAL A 100 1.09 -4.07 -13.08
N ALA A 101 -0.21 -4.39 -13.02
CA ALA A 101 -0.72 -5.51 -12.24
C ALA A 101 -0.07 -6.83 -12.69
N ALA A 102 0.07 -7.05 -14.00
CA ALA A 102 0.66 -8.26 -14.56
C ALA A 102 2.11 -8.51 -14.10
N VAL A 103 2.91 -7.46 -13.91
CA VAL A 103 4.31 -7.60 -13.50
C VAL A 103 4.52 -7.49 -11.99
N ALA A 104 3.64 -6.79 -11.28
CA ALA A 104 3.84 -6.44 -9.87
C ALA A 104 3.03 -7.27 -8.88
N ALA A 105 1.84 -7.79 -9.25
CA ALA A 105 0.90 -8.38 -8.29
C ALA A 105 1.50 -9.54 -7.49
N GLU A 106 2.01 -10.58 -8.17
CA GLU A 106 2.59 -11.75 -7.51
C GLU A 106 3.76 -11.37 -6.58
N ARG A 107 4.63 -10.46 -7.03
CA ARG A 107 5.78 -9.98 -6.24
C ARG A 107 5.33 -9.25 -4.99
N PHE A 108 4.35 -8.37 -5.14
CA PHE A 108 3.81 -7.59 -4.04
C PHE A 108 3.14 -8.50 -3.01
N GLU A 109 2.34 -9.46 -3.45
CA GLU A 109 1.68 -10.45 -2.57
C GLU A 109 2.69 -11.33 -1.82
N ASN A 110 3.84 -11.62 -2.43
CA ASN A 110 4.94 -12.35 -1.80
C ASN A 110 5.85 -11.48 -0.92
N GLY A 111 5.52 -10.20 -0.70
CA GLY A 111 6.31 -9.27 0.13
C GLY A 111 7.57 -8.75 -0.55
N GLN A 112 7.73 -8.97 -1.86
CA GLN A 112 8.87 -8.51 -2.65
C GLN A 112 8.62 -7.10 -3.21
N TYR A 113 8.38 -6.14 -2.32
CA TYR A 113 7.90 -4.79 -2.67
C TYR A 113 8.85 -4.03 -3.61
N ALA A 114 10.15 -4.03 -3.30
CA ALA A 114 11.15 -3.35 -4.12
C ALA A 114 11.23 -3.92 -5.55
N ASP A 115 11.12 -5.25 -5.71
CA ASP A 115 11.08 -5.88 -7.04
C ASP A 115 9.75 -5.55 -7.74
N ALA A 116 8.61 -5.59 -7.04
CA ALA A 116 7.31 -5.22 -7.62
C ALA A 116 7.34 -3.80 -8.21
N VAL A 117 7.86 -2.83 -7.46
CA VAL A 117 8.02 -1.44 -7.90
C VAL A 117 9.02 -1.33 -9.05
N MET A 118 10.18 -1.97 -8.95
CA MET A 118 11.19 -1.97 -10.02
C MET A 118 10.60 -2.48 -11.33
N ARG A 119 9.87 -3.61 -11.29
CA ARG A 119 9.25 -4.22 -12.48
C ARG A 119 8.15 -3.34 -13.07
N ALA A 120 7.35 -2.69 -12.25
CA ALA A 120 6.34 -1.75 -12.72
C ALA A 120 6.96 -0.60 -13.54
N PHE A 121 8.04 0.02 -13.05
CA PHE A 121 8.70 1.09 -13.79
C PHE A 121 9.53 0.61 -14.98
N GLN A 122 10.07 -0.62 -14.95
CA GLN A 122 10.64 -1.26 -16.14
C GLN A 122 9.58 -1.47 -17.24
N ALA A 123 8.36 -1.85 -16.86
CA ALA A 123 7.25 -1.96 -17.82
C ALA A 123 6.92 -0.58 -18.44
N VAL A 124 6.90 0.49 -17.65
CA VAL A 124 6.68 1.86 -18.15
C VAL A 124 7.78 2.25 -19.15
N GLU A 125 9.05 2.00 -18.80
CA GLU A 125 10.20 2.24 -19.67
C GLU A 125 10.09 1.48 -20.99
N HIS A 126 9.82 0.17 -20.91
CA HIS A 126 9.66 -0.70 -22.08
C HIS A 126 8.52 -0.25 -23.01
N ARG A 127 7.39 0.18 -22.43
CA ARG A 127 6.27 0.70 -23.21
C ARG A 127 6.64 1.98 -23.96
N VAL A 128 7.34 2.90 -23.32
CA VAL A 128 7.85 4.12 -23.99
C VAL A 128 8.82 3.77 -25.12
N GLN A 129 9.75 2.83 -24.91
CA GLN A 129 10.68 2.35 -25.95
C GLN A 129 9.92 1.81 -27.17
N THR A 130 8.90 0.99 -26.90
CA THR A 130 8.09 0.33 -27.93
C THR A 130 7.33 1.35 -28.77
N LEU A 131 6.67 2.32 -28.12
CA LEU A 131 5.84 3.32 -28.82
C LEU A 131 6.66 4.26 -29.73
N ILE A 132 7.91 4.58 -29.37
CA ILE A 132 8.76 5.48 -30.15
C ILE A 132 9.84 4.78 -30.97
N GLY A 133 9.94 3.44 -30.89
CA GLY A 133 10.97 2.64 -31.55
C GLY A 133 12.41 3.01 -31.12
N SER A 134 12.64 3.28 -29.84
CA SER A 134 13.96 3.69 -29.32
C SER A 134 14.62 2.62 -28.48
N ALA A 135 15.95 2.50 -28.60
CA ALA A 135 16.78 1.66 -27.72
C ALA A 135 17.38 2.44 -26.54
N GLU A 136 17.04 3.73 -26.38
CA GLU A 136 17.47 4.52 -25.22
C GLU A 136 16.82 4.00 -23.93
N VAL A 137 17.45 4.26 -22.78
CA VAL A 137 16.96 3.87 -21.46
C VAL A 137 16.95 5.06 -20.49
N GLY A 138 16.16 4.93 -19.44
CA GLY A 138 16.10 5.78 -18.27
C GLY A 138 15.68 7.20 -18.58
N THR A 139 16.34 8.15 -17.92
CA THR A 139 16.01 9.58 -17.99
C THR A 139 16.21 10.18 -19.38
N ARG A 140 17.15 9.64 -20.16
CA ARG A 140 17.41 10.08 -21.54
C ARG A 140 16.25 9.71 -22.44
N LEU A 141 15.80 8.46 -22.38
CA LEU A 141 14.62 7.99 -23.13
C LEU A 141 13.40 8.87 -22.85
N MET A 142 13.09 9.11 -21.57
CA MET A 142 11.93 9.90 -21.17
C MET A 142 12.04 11.36 -21.64
N GLY A 143 13.24 11.94 -21.59
CA GLY A 143 13.48 13.29 -22.12
C GLY A 143 13.27 13.40 -23.61
N THR A 144 13.77 12.42 -24.38
CA THR A 144 13.60 12.37 -25.84
C THR A 144 12.14 12.10 -26.23
N ALA A 145 11.46 11.19 -25.53
CA ALA A 145 10.08 10.81 -25.84
C ALA A 145 9.09 11.95 -25.59
N LEU A 146 9.28 12.69 -24.51
CA LEU A 146 8.37 13.71 -23.98
C LEU A 146 8.93 15.13 -24.10
N ALA A 147 9.78 15.38 -25.10
CA ALA A 147 10.40 16.69 -25.32
C ALA A 147 9.35 17.81 -25.45
N SER A 148 9.62 19.01 -24.92
CA SER A 148 8.62 20.09 -24.90
C SER A 148 8.30 20.64 -26.29
N GLU A 149 9.30 20.76 -27.15
CA GLU A 149 9.11 21.35 -28.48
C GLU A 149 8.52 20.33 -29.46
N THR A 150 9.15 19.17 -29.60
CA THR A 150 8.78 18.11 -30.54
C THR A 150 8.58 16.77 -29.81
N PRO A 151 7.50 16.62 -29.01
CA PRO A 151 7.23 15.38 -28.30
C PRO A 151 6.93 14.25 -29.29
N LYS A 152 7.57 13.10 -29.11
CA LYS A 152 7.21 11.87 -29.84
C LYS A 152 5.96 11.22 -29.25
N LEU A 153 5.72 11.42 -27.95
CA LEU A 153 4.53 10.95 -27.24
C LEU A 153 3.77 12.13 -26.64
N VAL A 154 2.48 12.22 -26.92
CA VAL A 154 1.59 13.23 -26.34
C VAL A 154 0.79 12.59 -25.22
N VAL A 155 1.16 12.91 -23.97
CA VAL A 155 0.57 12.34 -22.75
C VAL A 155 -0.38 13.30 -22.01
N THR A 156 -0.59 14.48 -22.57
CA THR A 156 -1.39 15.57 -21.99
C THR A 156 -2.88 15.37 -22.21
N ARG A 157 -3.71 15.90 -21.30
CA ARG A 157 -5.18 15.97 -21.46
C ARG A 157 -5.67 17.41 -21.65
N ALA A 158 -4.94 18.38 -21.14
CA ALA A 158 -5.29 19.78 -21.19
C ALA A 158 -5.22 20.30 -22.62
N THR A 159 -6.09 21.26 -22.92
CA THR A 159 -6.05 22.06 -24.14
C THR A 159 -5.82 23.53 -23.77
N GLY A 160 -5.34 24.32 -24.74
CA GLY A 160 -5.17 25.76 -24.54
C GLY A 160 -3.98 26.13 -23.64
N PRO A 161 -4.08 27.19 -22.81
CA PRO A 161 -2.94 27.78 -22.10
C PRO A 161 -2.20 26.82 -21.14
N SER A 162 -2.90 25.82 -20.59
CA SER A 162 -2.33 24.87 -19.62
C SER A 162 -1.55 23.71 -20.26
N LEU A 163 -1.62 23.56 -21.60
CA LEU A 163 -0.98 22.46 -22.32
C LEU A 163 0.54 22.44 -22.12
N SER A 164 1.18 23.61 -22.18
CA SER A 164 2.64 23.72 -22.05
C SER A 164 3.11 23.23 -20.66
N SER A 165 2.44 23.68 -19.60
CA SER A 165 2.75 23.29 -18.23
C SER A 165 2.48 21.80 -17.97
N GLU A 166 1.41 21.23 -18.52
CA GLU A 166 1.14 19.79 -18.36
C GLU A 166 2.19 18.96 -19.12
N ARG A 167 2.60 19.37 -20.32
CA ARG A 167 3.63 18.68 -21.10
C ARG A 167 4.95 18.64 -20.35
N GLU A 168 5.40 19.79 -19.86
CA GLU A 168 6.63 19.90 -19.06
C GLU A 168 6.52 19.09 -17.76
N GLY A 169 5.42 19.24 -17.03
CA GLY A 169 5.20 18.53 -15.77
C GLY A 169 5.24 17.02 -15.94
N PHE A 170 4.56 16.46 -16.95
CA PHE A 170 4.60 15.02 -17.19
C PHE A 170 5.96 14.55 -17.67
N ARG A 171 6.66 15.30 -18.55
CA ARG A 171 8.05 14.97 -18.91
C ARG A 171 8.92 14.80 -17.66
N ASP A 172 8.80 15.73 -16.72
CA ASP A 172 9.62 15.71 -15.51
C ASP A 172 9.18 14.62 -14.53
N LEU A 173 7.88 14.30 -14.44
CA LEU A 173 7.38 13.15 -13.69
C LEU A 173 7.91 11.81 -14.23
N PHE A 174 7.89 11.61 -15.55
CA PHE A 174 8.44 10.39 -16.16
C PHE A 174 9.95 10.28 -15.94
N ARG A 175 10.70 11.39 -16.11
CA ARG A 175 12.14 11.42 -15.84
C ARG A 175 12.44 11.17 -14.36
N GLY A 176 11.70 11.80 -13.46
CA GLY A 176 11.81 11.65 -12.02
C GLY A 176 11.50 10.22 -11.56
N ALA A 177 10.49 9.59 -12.13
CA ALA A 177 10.16 8.19 -11.86
C ALA A 177 11.34 7.25 -12.19
N MET A 178 12.01 7.46 -13.33
CA MET A 178 13.19 6.67 -13.69
C MET A 178 14.35 6.94 -12.73
N LEU A 179 14.63 8.22 -12.44
CA LEU A 179 15.79 8.63 -11.65
C LEU A 179 15.67 8.28 -10.16
N GLY A 180 14.50 8.56 -9.57
CA GLY A 180 14.28 8.48 -8.14
C GLY A 180 13.63 7.19 -7.67
N LEU A 181 12.86 6.50 -8.52
CA LEU A 181 12.14 5.29 -8.10
C LEU A 181 12.77 4.03 -8.69
N ARG A 182 12.91 3.96 -10.02
CA ARG A 182 13.45 2.77 -10.69
C ARG A 182 14.95 2.59 -10.45
N ASN A 183 15.75 3.63 -10.69
CA ASN A 183 17.21 3.50 -10.69
C ASN A 183 17.82 3.09 -9.34
N PRO A 184 17.37 3.63 -8.19
CA PRO A 184 17.86 3.16 -6.89
C PRO A 184 17.56 1.68 -6.66
N ARG A 185 16.39 1.19 -7.10
CA ARG A 185 16.01 -0.23 -6.96
C ARG A 185 16.75 -1.15 -7.94
N ALA A 186 17.20 -0.62 -9.08
CA ALA A 186 17.93 -1.38 -10.09
C ALA A 186 19.45 -1.41 -9.87
N HIS A 187 20.02 -0.38 -9.25
CA HIS A 187 21.48 -0.19 -9.14
C HIS A 187 21.97 0.10 -7.72
N GLY A 188 21.07 0.40 -6.79
CA GLY A 188 21.39 0.69 -5.40
C GLY A 188 21.36 -0.56 -4.50
N PRO A 189 21.52 -0.36 -3.18
CA PRO A 189 21.38 -1.43 -2.20
C PRO A 189 19.97 -2.03 -2.25
N HIS A 190 19.86 -3.34 -2.00
CA HIS A 190 18.58 -4.07 -2.01
C HIS A 190 17.85 -3.90 -0.67
N ASP A 191 17.52 -2.67 -0.34
CA ASP A 191 16.72 -2.38 0.85
C ASP A 191 15.25 -2.76 0.60
N ALA A 192 14.58 -3.24 1.64
CA ALA A 192 13.16 -3.54 1.56
C ALA A 192 12.36 -2.23 1.57
N ASP A 193 11.45 -2.08 0.62
CA ASP A 193 10.49 -0.97 0.62
C ASP A 193 9.41 -1.19 1.70
N ASP A 194 8.92 -0.09 2.25
CA ASP A 194 7.69 -0.10 3.03
C ASP A 194 6.50 -0.52 2.14
N PRO A 195 5.59 -1.39 2.63
CA PRO A 195 4.45 -1.86 1.84
C PRO A 195 3.52 -0.73 1.38
N GLU A 196 3.30 0.30 2.20
CA GLU A 196 2.39 1.42 1.88
C GLU A 196 3.04 2.31 0.82
N GLU A 197 4.32 2.66 0.99
CA GLU A 197 5.07 3.43 -0.01
C GLU A 197 5.13 2.69 -1.37
N ALA A 198 5.34 1.37 -1.33
CA ALA A 198 5.29 0.53 -2.53
C ALA A 198 3.94 0.59 -3.25
N GLN A 199 2.81 0.63 -2.52
CA GLN A 199 1.49 0.82 -3.14
C GLN A 199 1.36 2.18 -3.82
N GLU A 200 1.82 3.25 -3.19
CA GLU A 200 1.80 4.59 -3.76
C GLU A 200 2.61 4.65 -5.07
N MET A 201 3.79 4.01 -5.08
CA MET A 201 4.64 3.92 -6.26
C MET A 201 3.99 3.09 -7.39
N LEU A 202 3.31 1.98 -7.06
CA LEU A 202 2.58 1.18 -8.06
C LEU A 202 1.37 1.92 -8.63
N VAL A 203 0.67 2.68 -7.81
CA VAL A 203 -0.39 3.59 -8.23
C VAL A 203 0.17 4.66 -9.17
N PHE A 204 1.32 5.23 -8.83
CA PHE A 204 1.99 6.22 -9.67
C PHE A 204 2.42 5.62 -11.02
N ALA A 205 3.05 4.44 -11.03
CA ALA A 205 3.36 3.74 -12.28
C ALA A 205 2.10 3.49 -13.13
N SER A 206 0.98 3.14 -12.49
CA SER A 206 -0.32 2.97 -13.17
C SER A 206 -0.87 4.27 -13.74
N LEU A 207 -0.66 5.40 -13.07
CA LEU A 207 -1.00 6.72 -13.62
C LEU A 207 -0.20 7.00 -14.89
N LEU A 208 1.11 6.73 -14.88
CA LEU A 208 1.97 6.92 -16.05
C LEU A 208 1.54 6.04 -17.23
N MET A 209 1.24 4.75 -17.00
CA MET A 209 0.71 3.87 -18.05
C MET A 209 -0.60 4.39 -18.64
N ARG A 210 -1.53 4.86 -17.81
CA ARG A 210 -2.78 5.48 -18.28
C ARG A 210 -2.57 6.75 -19.09
N ARG A 211 -1.44 7.43 -18.93
CA ARG A 211 -1.06 8.55 -19.78
C ARG A 211 -0.45 8.09 -21.11
N LEU A 212 0.25 6.96 -21.11
CA LEU A 212 0.73 6.31 -22.34
C LEU A 212 -0.43 5.73 -23.17
N ASP A 213 -1.50 5.24 -22.54
CA ASP A 213 -2.72 4.82 -23.26
C ASP A 213 -3.26 5.94 -24.17
N LEU A 214 -3.23 7.19 -23.68
CA LEU A 214 -3.66 8.36 -24.44
C LEU A 214 -2.74 8.61 -25.64
N ALA A 215 -1.42 8.55 -25.40
CA ALA A 215 -0.43 8.76 -26.45
C ALA A 215 -0.53 7.70 -27.55
N GLU A 216 -0.73 6.43 -27.17
CA GLU A 216 -0.90 5.33 -28.12
C GLU A 216 -2.19 5.46 -28.93
N ALA A 217 -3.30 5.83 -28.29
CA ALA A 217 -4.56 6.10 -28.99
C ALA A 217 -4.41 7.21 -30.04
N GLU A 218 -3.68 8.28 -29.71
CA GLU A 218 -3.39 9.39 -30.62
C GLU A 218 -2.51 8.95 -31.80
N LEU A 219 -1.45 8.18 -31.56
CA LEU A 219 -0.59 7.64 -32.62
C LEU A 219 -1.38 6.74 -33.59
N ASN A 220 -2.24 5.87 -33.04
CA ASN A 220 -3.09 5.00 -33.85
C ASN A 220 -4.12 5.79 -34.68
N ALA A 221 -4.68 6.87 -34.13
CA ALA A 221 -5.58 7.77 -34.84
C ALA A 221 -4.86 8.47 -36.01
N GLN A 222 -3.64 8.96 -35.79
CA GLN A 222 -2.82 9.60 -36.83
C GLN A 222 -2.42 8.63 -37.94
N ALA A 223 -2.01 7.40 -37.59
CA ALA A 223 -1.68 6.35 -38.55
C ALA A 223 -2.89 5.99 -39.45
N THR A 224 -4.08 5.93 -38.86
CA THR A 224 -5.33 5.66 -39.61
C THR A 224 -5.66 6.79 -40.58
N GLN A 225 -5.48 8.05 -40.18
CA GLN A 225 -5.70 9.22 -41.04
C GLN A 225 -4.71 9.27 -42.22
N ALA A 226 -3.44 8.95 -41.97
CA ALA A 226 -2.41 8.90 -43.02
C ALA A 226 -2.68 7.81 -44.06
N ALA A 227 -3.22 6.66 -43.66
CA ALA A 227 -3.57 5.57 -44.56
C ALA A 227 -4.85 5.82 -45.38
N GLY A 228 -5.70 6.78 -44.98
CA GLY A 228 -6.99 7.09 -45.61
C GLY A 228 -6.96 8.26 -46.60
N THR A 229 -5.80 8.85 -46.88
CA THR A 229 -5.67 9.95 -47.86
C THR A 229 -5.33 9.36 -49.24
N PRO A 230 -6.22 9.47 -50.25
CA PRO A 230 -6.03 8.90 -51.59
C PRO A 230 -4.93 9.61 -52.40
#